data_AF-A0A7C5DTS1-F1
#
_entry.id   AF-A0A7C5DTS1-F1
#
_cell.length_a   1.000
_cell.length_b   1.000
_cell.length_c   1.000
_cell.angle_alpha   90.00
_cell.angle_beta   90.00
_cell.angle_gamma   90.00
#
_symmetry.space_group_name_H-M   'P 1'
#
loop_
_entity.id
_entity.type
_entity.pdbx_description
1 polymer ?
#
loop_
_entity_poly.entity_id
_entity_poly.type
_entity_poly.pdbx_seq_one_letter_code
_entity_poly.pdbx_strand_id
1 'polypeptide(L)'
;MKNIRNRLRPVSIFLLILMLMLSLPYQSALAALIGTEELMGSQKAVEARAYITSVLAREDIQTALVARGIDPIEAQARVSTLTDQEAIQFADTMEQLPAGGLIGYIVGLTVLVFLVLLVTDILGYTDIFPFVKKTVE
;
A
#
# COMPACT_ATOMS: atom_id res chain seq x y z
N MET A 1 -8.11 -59.46 14.02
CA MET A 1 -7.45 -58.16 14.31
C MET A 1 -7.57 -57.10 13.19
N LYS A 2 -8.25 -57.34 12.06
CA LYS A 2 -8.36 -56.38 10.94
C LYS A 2 -9.46 -55.31 11.14
N ASN A 3 -10.49 -55.62 11.95
CA ASN A 3 -11.68 -54.78 12.13
C ASN A 3 -11.48 -53.59 13.09
N ILE A 4 -10.55 -53.69 14.04
CA ILE A 4 -10.23 -52.58 14.97
C ILE A 4 -9.53 -51.45 14.21
N ARG A 5 -8.54 -51.79 13.37
CA ARG A 5 -7.79 -50.81 12.56
C ARG A 5 -8.67 -50.01 11.59
N ASN A 6 -9.74 -50.62 11.07
CA ASN A 6 -10.66 -49.93 10.14
C ASN A 6 -11.66 -48.99 10.86
N ARG A 7 -11.94 -49.23 12.14
CA ARG A 7 -12.80 -48.35 12.97
C ARG A 7 -12.02 -47.17 13.56
N LEU A 8 -10.71 -47.28 13.75
CA LEU A 8 -9.85 -46.16 14.19
C LEU A 8 -9.57 -45.14 13.08
N ARG A 9 -9.65 -45.54 11.80
CA ARG A 9 -9.39 -44.65 10.66
C ARG A 9 -10.33 -43.43 10.59
N PRO A 10 -11.68 -43.58 10.70
CA PRO A 10 -12.57 -42.41 10.74
C PRO A 10 -12.39 -41.58 12.02
N VAL A 11 -12.05 -42.20 13.15
CA VAL A 11 -11.78 -41.48 14.42
C VAL A 11 -10.54 -40.60 14.31
N SER A 12 -9.48 -41.11 13.68
CA SER A 12 -8.25 -40.34 13.45
C SER A 12 -8.45 -39.20 12.45
N ILE A 13 -9.27 -39.41 11.42
CA ILE A 13 -9.63 -38.34 10.45
C ILE A 13 -10.46 -37.26 11.14
N PHE A 14 -11.44 -37.67 11.97
CA PHE A 14 -12.25 -36.74 12.76
C PHE A 14 -11.39 -35.91 13.72
N LEU A 15 -10.43 -36.53 14.41
CA LEU A 15 -9.51 -35.84 15.32
C LEU A 15 -8.59 -34.85 14.56
N LEU A 16 -8.10 -35.22 13.38
CA LEU A 16 -7.30 -34.33 12.53
C LEU A 16 -8.11 -33.11 12.06
N ILE A 17 -9.37 -33.30 11.65
CA ILE A 17 -10.24 -32.20 11.23
C ILE A 17 -10.54 -31.27 12.40
N LEU A 18 -10.80 -31.81 13.59
CA LEU A 18 -11.02 -31.03 14.81
C LEU A 18 -9.78 -30.19 15.15
N MET A 19 -8.59 -30.79 15.06
CA MET A 19 -7.34 -30.10 15.35
C MET A 19 -7.02 -29.03 14.31
N LEU A 20 -7.35 -29.27 13.04
CA LEU A 20 -7.22 -28.27 11.95
C LEU A 20 -8.17 -27.09 12.17
N MET A 21 -9.43 -27.34 12.59
CA MET A 21 -10.42 -26.32 12.94
C MET A 21 -9.98 -25.46 14.13
N LEU A 22 -9.32 -26.03 15.14
CA LEU A 22 -8.73 -25.26 16.24
C LEU A 22 -7.46 -24.50 15.86
N SER A 23 -6.70 -24.99 14.86
CA SER A 23 -5.44 -24.38 14.43
C SER A 23 -5.60 -23.34 13.31
N LEU A 24 -6.79 -23.20 12.73
CA LEU A 24 -7.13 -22.04 11.91
C LEU A 24 -7.05 -20.81 12.83
N PRO A 25 -6.21 -19.81 12.53
CA PRO A 25 -6.12 -18.62 13.36
C PRO A 25 -7.45 -17.87 13.28
N TYR A 26 -8.32 -18.11 14.26
CA TYR A 26 -9.35 -17.15 14.68
C TYR A 26 -8.62 -16.00 15.43
N GLN A 27 -7.84 -15.22 14.70
CA GLN A 27 -7.41 -13.89 15.10
C GLN A 27 -8.25 -12.92 14.28
N SER A 28 -9.13 -12.08 14.82
CA SER A 28 -9.36 -11.63 16.19
C SER A 28 -10.87 -11.42 16.31
N ALA A 29 -11.51 -11.97 17.33
CA ALA A 29 -11.91 -11.14 18.46
C ALA A 29 -12.19 -9.69 18.03
N LEU A 30 -13.47 -9.43 17.72
CA LEU A 30 -14.09 -8.13 17.95
C LEU A 30 -13.94 -7.83 19.45
N ALA A 31 -12.73 -7.46 19.84
CA ALA A 31 -12.42 -6.96 21.15
C ALA A 31 -13.21 -5.68 21.29
N ALA A 32 -14.08 -5.67 22.29
CA ALA A 32 -14.51 -4.44 22.91
C ALA A 32 -13.29 -3.53 23.13
N LEU A 33 -13.15 -2.50 22.29
CA LEU A 33 -12.26 -1.36 22.49
C LEU A 33 -13.13 -0.11 22.63
N ILE A 34 -14.13 -0.21 23.50
CA ILE A 34 -14.82 0.93 24.09
C ILE A 34 -13.77 1.59 25.00
N GLY A 35 -13.13 2.66 24.50
CA GLY A 35 -12.05 3.39 25.18
C GLY A 35 -10.94 3.94 24.28
N THR A 36 -10.92 3.62 22.98
CA THR A 36 -9.84 4.04 22.05
C THR A 36 -10.28 4.97 20.93
N GLU A 37 -11.56 5.30 20.75
CA GLU A 37 -11.92 6.28 19.70
C GLU A 37 -11.28 7.66 19.95
N GLU A 38 -11.17 8.10 21.20
CA GLU A 38 -10.60 9.42 21.53
C GLU A 38 -9.06 9.43 21.47
N LEU A 39 -8.42 8.35 21.93
CA LEU A 39 -6.96 8.21 21.89
C LEU A 39 -6.43 7.88 20.48
N MET A 40 -7.17 7.08 19.68
CA MET A 40 -6.82 6.83 18.28
C MET A 40 -7.05 8.06 17.40
N GLY A 41 -8.05 8.89 17.71
CA GLY A 41 -8.27 10.16 17.00
C GLY A 41 -7.07 11.10 17.12
N SER A 42 -6.55 11.26 18.34
CA SER A 42 -5.35 12.06 18.59
C SER A 42 -4.11 11.47 17.91
N GLN A 43 -3.90 10.15 17.99
CA GLN A 43 -2.77 9.49 17.32
C GLN A 43 -2.84 9.64 15.79
N LYS A 44 -4.02 9.45 15.19
CA LYS A 44 -4.23 9.65 13.74
C LYS A 44 -3.96 11.09 13.32
N ALA A 45 -4.35 12.08 14.13
CA ALA A 45 -4.08 13.48 13.84
C ALA A 45 -2.58 13.79 13.89
N VAL A 46 -1.84 13.22 14.85
CA VAL A 46 -0.37 13.34 14.91
C VAL A 46 0.29 12.71 13.69
N GLU A 47 -0.14 11.51 13.30
CA GLU A 47 0.36 10.83 12.11
C GLU A 47 0.04 11.60 10.82
N ALA A 48 -1.18 12.13 10.69
CA ALA A 48 -1.59 12.95 9.56
C ALA A 48 -0.72 14.22 9.43
N ARG A 49 -0.46 14.93 10.53
CA ARG A 49 0.43 16.10 10.54
C ARG A 49 1.87 15.73 10.17
N ALA A 50 2.38 14.61 10.68
CA ALA A 50 3.71 14.11 10.34
C ALA A 50 3.81 13.75 8.84
N TYR A 51 2.77 13.12 8.29
CA TYR A 51 2.68 12.82 6.86
C TYR A 51 2.68 14.09 6.01
N ILE A 52 1.79 15.06 6.31
CA ILE A 52 1.72 16.33 5.58
C ILE A 52 3.07 17.06 5.63
N THR A 53 3.71 17.10 6.80
CA THR A 53 5.03 17.73 6.97
C THR A 53 6.09 17.02 6.14
N SER A 54 6.08 15.68 6.09
CA SER A 54 7.02 14.91 5.27
C SER A 54 6.85 15.16 3.77
N VAL A 55 5.62 15.41 3.31
CA VAL A 55 5.32 15.76 1.92
C VAL A 55 5.79 17.18 1.61
N LEU A 56 5.50 18.15 2.49
CA LEU A 56 5.95 19.54 2.35
C LEU A 56 7.48 19.69 2.42
N ALA A 57 8.17 18.77 3.10
CA ALA A 57 9.62 18.76 3.17
C ALA A 57 10.30 18.32 1.86
N ARG A 58 9.56 17.71 0.92
CA ARG A 58 10.15 17.26 -0.35
C ARG A 58 10.53 18.46 -1.23
N GLU A 59 11.70 18.37 -1.88
CA GLU A 59 12.28 19.47 -2.66
C GLU A 59 11.43 19.86 -3.88
N ASP A 60 10.78 18.89 -4.51
CA ASP A 60 9.83 19.10 -5.62
C ASP A 60 8.60 19.89 -5.17
N ILE A 61 8.07 19.58 -3.98
CA ILE A 61 6.93 20.29 -3.38
C ILE A 61 7.34 21.70 -2.95
N GLN A 62 8.50 21.87 -2.30
CA GLN A 62 9.00 23.20 -1.93
C GLN A 62 9.19 24.09 -3.16
N THR A 63 9.78 23.56 -4.23
CA THR A 63 9.97 24.28 -5.49
C THR A 63 8.62 24.67 -6.10
N ALA A 64 7.63 23.77 -6.07
CA ALA A 64 6.28 24.06 -6.56
C ALA A 64 5.55 25.13 -5.72
N LEU A 65 5.74 25.15 -4.40
CA LEU A 65 5.18 26.16 -3.50
C LEU A 65 5.79 27.53 -3.76
N VAL A 66 7.12 27.61 -3.85
CA VAL A 66 7.85 28.84 -4.16
C VAL A 66 7.47 29.36 -5.55
N ALA A 67 7.30 28.48 -6.54
CA ALA A 67 6.83 28.86 -7.87
C ALA A 67 5.41 29.47 -7.86
N ARG A 68 4.60 29.18 -6.83
CA ARG A 68 3.30 29.81 -6.59
C ARG A 68 3.34 31.00 -5.64
N GLY A 69 4.52 31.43 -5.21
CA GLY A 69 4.73 32.57 -4.30
C GLY A 69 4.42 32.24 -2.84
N ILE A 70 4.40 30.96 -2.46
CA ILE A 70 4.18 30.51 -1.08
C ILE A 70 5.52 30.14 -0.46
N ASP A 71 5.84 30.74 0.69
CA ASP A 71 7.02 30.36 1.47
C ASP A 71 6.80 28.96 2.12
N PRO A 72 7.71 27.98 1.90
CA PRO A 72 7.63 26.67 2.55
C PRO A 72 7.53 26.72 4.07
N ILE A 73 8.14 27.74 4.71
CA ILE A 73 8.08 27.92 6.17
C ILE A 73 6.66 28.34 6.58
N GLU A 74 6.05 29.25 5.83
CA GLU A 74 4.68 29.67 6.06
C GLU A 74 3.69 28.51 5.87
N ALA A 75 3.90 27.67 4.86
CA ALA A 75 3.09 26.49 4.63
C ALA A 75 3.16 25.50 5.82
N GLN A 76 4.34 25.26 6.38
CA GLN A 76 4.49 24.44 7.59
C GLN A 76 3.81 25.06 8.81
N ALA A 77 3.92 26.38 8.99
CA ALA A 77 3.24 27.08 10.07
C ALA A 77 1.71 26.88 9.98
N ARG A 78 1.13 26.94 8.78
CA ARG A 78 -0.31 26.70 8.58
C ARG A 78 -0.74 25.28 8.94
N VAL A 79 0.07 24.26 8.62
CA VAL A 79 -0.23 22.87 9.02
C VAL A 79 -0.26 22.71 10.55
N SER A 80 0.60 23.44 11.26
CA SER A 80 0.58 23.43 12.73
C SER A 80 -0.69 24.04 13.33
N THR A 81 -1.34 24.97 12.60
CA THR A 81 -2.58 25.63 13.03
C THR A 81 -3.86 24.83 12.72
N LEU A 82 -3.78 23.79 11.90
CA LEU A 82 -4.94 22.95 11.57
C LEU A 82 -5.49 22.28 12.83
N THR A 83 -6.79 22.06 12.89
CA THR A 83 -7.40 21.17 13.88
C THR A 83 -7.10 19.71 13.55
N ASP A 84 -7.29 18.83 14.54
CA ASP A 84 -7.01 17.40 14.37
C ASP A 84 -7.85 16.77 13.26
N GLN A 85 -9.11 17.16 13.12
CA GLN A 85 -10.00 16.68 12.05
C GLN A 85 -9.59 17.21 10.67
N GLU A 86 -9.18 18.47 10.59
CA GLU A 86 -8.71 19.06 9.32
C GLU A 86 -7.41 18.44 8.86
N ALA A 87 -6.49 18.15 9.78
CA ALA A 87 -5.23 17.48 9.46
C ALA A 87 -5.49 16.09 8.86
N ILE A 88 -6.42 15.31 9.43
CA ILE A 88 -6.79 13.98 8.93
C ILE A 88 -7.41 14.08 7.54
N GLN A 89 -8.43 14.94 7.35
CA GLN A 89 -9.08 15.10 6.04
C GLN A 89 -8.11 15.57 4.95
N PHE A 90 -7.18 16.46 5.31
CA PHE A 90 -6.18 16.97 4.38
C PHE A 90 -5.15 15.89 4.00
N ALA A 91 -4.69 15.09 4.96
CA ALA A 91 -3.82 13.95 4.70
C ALA A 91 -4.49 12.91 3.78
N ASP A 92 -5.75 12.56 4.05
CA ASP A 92 -6.53 11.63 3.21
C ASP A 92 -6.68 12.16 1.77
N THR A 93 -6.86 13.48 1.61
CA THR A 93 -6.92 14.11 0.29
C THR A 93 -5.57 14.07 -0.42
N MET A 94 -4.47 14.32 0.29
CA MET A 94 -3.12 14.22 -0.26
C MET A 94 -2.74 12.81 -0.70
N GLU A 95 -3.19 11.79 0.04
CA GLU A 95 -2.94 10.39 -0.29
C GLU A 95 -3.73 9.93 -1.54
N GLN A 96 -4.92 10.51 -1.76
CA GLN A 96 -5.69 10.29 -2.99
C GLN A 96 -5.11 11.02 -4.20
N LEU A 97 -4.28 12.05 -3.98
CA LEU A 97 -3.56 12.69 -5.08
C LEU A 97 -2.39 11.77 -5.48
N PRO A 98 -2.26 11.39 -6.77
CA PRO A 98 -1.21 10.49 -7.20
C PRO A 98 0.17 11.05 -6.82
N ALA A 99 0.82 10.41 -5.84
CA ALA A 99 2.03 10.88 -5.14
C ALA A 99 3.33 10.84 -5.97
N GLY A 100 3.21 10.55 -7.26
CA GLY A 100 4.17 10.98 -8.26
C GLY A 100 3.36 11.79 -9.24
N GLY A 101 3.61 13.10 -9.32
CA GLY A 101 2.95 13.97 -10.28
C GLY A 101 3.12 13.48 -11.72
N LEU A 102 2.78 14.30 -12.71
CA LEU A 102 2.89 13.93 -14.15
C LEU A 102 4.17 13.14 -14.50
N ILE A 103 5.30 13.46 -13.87
CA ILE A 103 6.58 12.75 -14.01
C ILE A 103 6.49 11.27 -13.59
N GLY A 104 5.94 10.96 -12.40
CA GLY A 104 5.81 9.57 -11.93
C GLY A 104 4.88 8.74 -12.81
N TYR A 105 3.78 9.36 -13.26
CA TYR A 105 2.89 8.74 -14.24
C TYR A 105 3.59 8.48 -15.59
N ILE A 106 4.33 9.46 -16.11
CA ILE A 106 5.08 9.34 -17.37
C ILE A 106 6.15 8.26 -17.25
N VAL A 107 6.92 8.23 -16.15
CA VAL A 107 7.95 7.22 -15.92
C VAL A 107 7.30 5.83 -15.80
N GLY A 108 6.22 5.70 -15.03
CA GLY A 108 5.49 4.43 -14.91
C GLY A 108 4.93 3.93 -16.24
N LEU A 109 4.30 4.81 -17.02
CA LEU A 109 3.79 4.50 -18.36
C LEU A 109 4.93 4.08 -19.30
N THR A 110 6.04 4.82 -19.29
CA THR A 110 7.20 4.54 -20.16
C THR A 110 7.80 3.17 -19.84
N VAL A 111 7.98 2.86 -18.55
CA VAL A 111 8.49 1.55 -18.12
C VAL A 111 7.52 0.43 -18.49
N LEU A 112 6.20 0.64 -18.33
CA LEU A 112 5.20 -0.36 -18.70
C LEU A 112 5.20 -0.63 -20.21
N VAL A 113 5.21 0.40 -21.05
CA VAL A 113 5.30 0.25 -22.50
C VAL A 113 6.60 -0.44 -22.89
N PHE A 114 7.73 -0.05 -22.28
CA PHE A 114 9.02 -0.71 -22.51
C PHE A 114 8.97 -2.20 -22.17
N LEU A 115 8.39 -2.60 -21.03
CA LEU A 115 8.27 -4.00 -20.63
C LEU A 115 7.38 -4.80 -21.57
N VAL A 116 6.25 -4.25 -21.99
CA VAL A 116 5.36 -4.90 -22.98
C VAL A 116 6.11 -5.12 -24.29
N LEU A 117 6.78 -4.08 -24.81
CA LEU A 117 7.54 -4.19 -26.05
C LEU A 117 8.73 -5.15 -25.92
N LEU A 118 9.40 -5.18 -24.77
CA LEU A 118 10.50 -6.10 -24.50
C LEU A 118 10.02 -7.56 -24.56
N VAL A 119 8.88 -7.87 -23.93
CA VAL A 119 8.31 -9.22 -23.93
C VAL A 119 7.87 -9.62 -25.33
N THR A 120 7.22 -8.73 -26.08
CA THR A 120 6.81 -9.04 -27.46
C THR A 120 7.98 -9.21 -28.40
N ASP A 121 9.12 -8.55 -28.15
CA ASP A 121 10.36 -8.72 -28.92
C ASP A 121 11.05 -10.05 -28.61
N ILE A 122 11.12 -10.46 -27.33
CA ILE A 122 11.65 -11.78 -26.91
C ILE A 122 10.83 -12.92 -27.55
N LEU A 123 9.51 -12.75 -27.60
CA LEU A 123 8.58 -13.69 -28.25
C LEU A 123 8.59 -13.58 -29.78
N GLY A 124 9.29 -12.61 -30.36
CA GLY A 124 9.42 -12.44 -31.82
C GLY A 124 8.21 -11.85 -32.53
N TYR A 125 7.23 -11.31 -31.80
CA TYR A 125 6.09 -10.59 -32.39
C TYR A 125 6.49 -9.19 -32.89
N THR A 126 7.54 -8.60 -32.32
CA THR A 126 8.07 -7.28 -32.66
C THR A 126 9.58 -7.32 -32.89
N ASP A 127 10.16 -6.28 -33.48
CA ASP A 127 11.61 -6.09 -33.62
C ASP A 127 11.95 -4.63 -33.39
N ILE A 128 12.09 -4.25 -32.11
CA ILE A 128 12.28 -2.85 -31.70
C ILE A 128 13.61 -2.69 -30.96
N PHE A 129 14.06 -3.73 -30.25
CA PHE A 129 15.26 -3.73 -29.44
C PHE A 129 16.34 -4.64 -30.05
N PRO A 130 17.38 -4.09 -30.69
CA PRO A 130 18.40 -4.86 -31.42
C PRO A 130 19.31 -5.71 -30.52
N PHE A 131 19.17 -5.58 -29.20
CA PHE A 131 19.92 -6.34 -28.20
C PHE A 131 19.15 -7.55 -27.63
N VAL A 132 17.90 -7.76 -28.04
CA VAL A 132 17.06 -8.87 -27.57
C VAL A 132 17.24 -10.10 -28.46
N LYS A 133 17.54 -11.26 -27.86
CA LYS A 133 17.61 -12.55 -28.57
C LYS A 133 16.20 -13.17 -28.61
N LYS A 134 15.72 -13.48 -29.81
CA LYS A 134 14.38 -14.06 -30.03
C LYS A 134 14.38 -15.55 -29.72
N THR A 135 13.32 -16.03 -29.06
CA THR A 135 13.23 -17.43 -28.58
C THR A 135 12.48 -18.34 -29.55
N VAL A 136 11.83 -17.80 -30.60
CA VAL A 136 11.05 -18.61 -31.55
C VAL A 136 11.96 -19.14 -32.67
N GLU A 137 12.41 -20.39 -32.51
CA GLU A 137 12.67 -21.35 -33.60
C GLU A 137 11.36 -22.00 -34.04
#